data_AF-A0A7S4UE02-F1
#
_entry.id   AF-A0A7S4UE02-F1
#
_cell.length_a   1.000
_cell.length_b   1.000
_cell.length_c   1.000
_cell.angle_alpha   90.00
_cell.angle_beta   90.00
_cell.angle_gamma   90.00
#
_symmetry.space_group_name_H-M   'P 1'
#
loop_
_entity.id
_entity.type
_entity.pdbx_description
1 polymer ?
#
loop_
_entity_poly.entity_id
_entity_poly.type
_entity_poly.pdbx_seq_one_letter_code
_entity_poly.pdbx_strand_id
1 'polypeptide(L)'
;ALYNGEGGGHSNVEDDIPLSTRRLLRPGSVVYAQYACYPYWPACIREPARTQLSNELLRNRRPAMVLARFYGTGNLEWVHWKKVLPFDAQQDPNTTPVSSSSYRVALSAASNAQVRFQKKEEKQAQKQSNPSLRKRTKRTKTQ
;
A
#
# COMPACT_ATOMS: atom_id res chain seq x y z
N ALA A 1 26.11 43.29 -8.61
CA ALA A 1 24.93 42.68 -7.99
C ALA A 1 25.26 41.22 -7.72
N LEU A 2 25.36 40.86 -6.44
CA LEU A 2 25.58 39.49 -5.98
C LEU A 2 24.22 38.80 -5.86
N TYR A 3 24.00 37.70 -6.59
CA TYR A 3 22.98 36.71 -6.23
C TYR A 3 23.70 35.37 -6.12
N ASN A 4 23.94 34.99 -4.87
CA ASN A 4 24.44 33.68 -4.50
C ASN A 4 23.33 32.66 -4.80
N GLY A 5 23.62 31.69 -5.67
CA GLY A 5 22.75 30.55 -5.91
C GLY A 5 22.71 29.66 -4.68
N GLU A 6 21.59 29.70 -3.97
CA GLU A 6 21.33 28.91 -2.77
C GLU A 6 21.37 27.41 -3.09
N GLY A 7 21.93 26.66 -2.14
CA GLY A 7 22.26 25.26 -2.27
C GLY A 7 21.03 24.39 -2.50
N GLY A 8 21.16 23.48 -3.47
CA GLY A 8 20.24 22.36 -3.66
C GLY A 8 20.30 21.44 -2.44
N GLY A 9 19.47 21.73 -1.45
CA GLY A 9 19.21 20.82 -0.34
C GLY A 9 18.61 19.53 -0.88
N HIS A 10 19.38 18.44 -0.78
CA HIS A 10 18.86 17.09 -0.87
C HIS A 10 17.91 16.87 0.32
N SER A 11 16.64 17.28 0.18
CA SER A 11 15.61 16.87 1.12
C SER A 11 15.37 15.37 0.94
N ASN A 12 15.67 14.60 1.98
CA ASN A 12 15.30 13.19 2.04
C ASN A 12 13.77 13.11 2.01
N VAL A 13 13.21 12.86 0.84
CA VAL A 13 11.76 12.83 0.58
C VAL A 13 11.03 11.80 1.46
N GLU A 14 11.74 10.85 2.04
CA GLU A 14 11.21 9.87 2.99
C GLU A 14 10.98 10.45 4.40
N ASP A 15 11.77 11.44 4.82
CA ASP A 15 11.68 12.05 6.15
C ASP A 15 10.43 12.92 6.31
N ASP A 16 9.90 13.46 5.20
CA ASP A 16 8.70 14.29 5.19
C ASP A 16 7.36 13.50 5.23
N ILE A 17 7.40 12.16 5.17
CA ILE A 17 6.17 11.35 5.17
C ILE A 17 5.69 11.16 6.62
N PRO A 18 4.48 11.65 6.99
CA PRO A 18 3.94 11.50 8.34
C PRO A 18 3.86 10.05 8.78
N LEU A 19 4.15 9.77 10.06
CA LEU A 19 4.15 8.41 10.62
C LEU A 19 2.82 7.68 10.40
N SER A 20 1.69 8.39 10.47
CA SER A 20 0.36 7.86 10.18
C SER A 20 0.28 7.33 8.75
N THR A 21 0.79 8.09 7.79
CA THR A 21 0.84 7.70 6.38
C THR A 21 1.80 6.54 6.15
N ARG A 22 2.99 6.53 6.79
CA ARG A 22 3.96 5.43 6.64
C ARG A 22 3.36 4.06 6.92
N ARG A 23 2.41 3.95 7.87
CA ARG A 23 1.70 2.69 8.17
C ARG A 23 0.81 2.23 7.01
N LEU A 24 0.17 3.17 6.31
CA LEU A 24 -0.67 2.91 5.14
C LEU A 24 0.17 2.42 3.95
N LEU A 25 1.41 2.90 3.83
CA LEU A 25 2.33 2.56 2.74
C LEU A 25 3.01 1.18 2.92
N ARG A 26 2.70 0.44 3.99
CA ARG A 26 3.29 -0.88 4.20
C ARG A 26 2.74 -1.92 3.21
N PRO A 27 3.58 -2.81 2.67
CA PRO A 27 3.10 -3.89 1.81
C PRO A 27 1.99 -4.71 2.48
N GLY A 28 0.90 -4.92 1.75
CA GLY A 28 -0.29 -5.64 2.22
C GLY A 28 -1.39 -4.73 2.79
N SER A 29 -1.09 -3.48 3.15
CA SER A 29 -2.11 -2.53 3.58
C SER A 29 -3.15 -2.28 2.48
N VAL A 30 -4.41 -2.22 2.86
CA VAL A 30 -5.52 -1.82 1.99
C VAL A 30 -5.75 -0.32 2.14
N VAL A 31 -5.83 0.38 1.02
CA VAL A 31 -5.89 1.84 0.93
C VAL A 31 -6.86 2.29 -0.16
N TYR A 32 -7.27 3.55 -0.12
CA TYR A 32 -7.71 4.23 -1.34
C TYR A 32 -6.50 4.89 -2.00
N ALA A 33 -6.39 4.74 -3.32
CA ALA A 33 -5.32 5.35 -4.11
C ALA A 33 -5.90 6.08 -5.31
N GLN A 34 -5.37 7.27 -5.61
CA GLN A 34 -5.72 8.02 -6.81
C GLN A 34 -4.57 7.94 -7.82
N TYR A 35 -4.85 7.38 -9.00
CA TYR A 35 -3.92 7.36 -10.13
C TYR A 35 -4.42 8.32 -11.22
N ALA A 36 -3.55 9.19 -11.71
CA ALA A 36 -3.87 10.21 -12.71
C ALA A 36 -5.12 11.04 -12.33
N CYS A 37 -6.07 11.17 -13.26
CA CYS A 37 -7.35 11.88 -13.09
C CYS A 37 -8.52 10.95 -12.71
N TYR A 38 -8.26 9.66 -12.47
CA TYR A 38 -9.30 8.73 -12.04
C TYR A 38 -9.77 9.06 -10.61
N PRO A 39 -10.98 8.65 -10.22
CA PRO A 39 -11.40 8.70 -8.83
C PRO A 39 -10.45 7.90 -7.94
N TYR A 40 -10.46 8.20 -6.64
CA TYR A 40 -9.88 7.32 -5.64
C TYR A 40 -10.50 5.94 -5.75
N TRP A 41 -9.63 4.93 -5.88
CA TRP A 41 -10.02 3.56 -6.08
C TRP A 41 -9.39 2.68 -5.01
N PRO A 42 -10.09 1.65 -4.50
CA PRO A 42 -9.52 0.76 -3.51
C PRO A 42 -8.36 -0.05 -4.10
N ALA A 43 -7.25 -0.09 -3.36
CA ALA A 43 -6.01 -0.76 -3.77
C ALA A 43 -5.31 -1.44 -2.59
N CYS A 44 -4.33 -2.28 -2.89
CA CYS A 44 -3.40 -2.82 -1.91
C CYS A 44 -1.97 -2.43 -2.24
N ILE A 45 -1.20 -2.04 -1.22
CA ILE A 45 0.21 -1.72 -1.41
C ILE A 45 1.00 -3.00 -1.61
N ARG A 46 1.93 -2.98 -2.56
CA ARG A 46 2.79 -4.10 -2.92
C ARG A 46 4.24 -3.75 -2.71
N GLU A 47 5.02 -4.77 -2.36
CA GLU A 47 6.48 -4.65 -2.27
C GLU A 47 7.07 -4.81 -3.68
N PRO A 48 7.72 -3.77 -4.23
CA PRO A 48 8.24 -3.83 -5.59
C PRO A 48 9.26 -4.96 -5.79
N ALA A 49 10.10 -5.21 -4.79
CA ALA A 49 11.13 -6.26 -4.83
C ALA A 49 10.56 -7.69 -4.88
N ARG A 50 9.32 -7.90 -4.46
CA ARG A 50 8.64 -9.22 -4.48
C ARG A 50 7.58 -9.33 -5.56
N THR A 51 7.36 -8.29 -6.33
CA THR A 51 6.32 -8.24 -7.37
C THR A 51 7.00 -8.32 -8.72
N GLN A 52 6.51 -9.18 -9.60
CA GLN A 52 6.97 -9.21 -10.98
C GLN A 52 6.40 -7.98 -11.70
N LEU A 53 7.27 -7.05 -12.11
CA LEU A 53 6.90 -5.80 -12.77
C LEU A 53 7.41 -5.81 -14.22
N SER A 54 6.62 -5.24 -15.13
CA SER A 54 7.09 -5.00 -16.48
C SER A 54 8.19 -3.92 -16.49
N ASN A 55 9.07 -3.96 -17.49
CA ASN A 55 10.10 -2.95 -17.67
C ASN A 55 9.51 -1.53 -17.84
N GLU A 56 8.34 -1.45 -18.48
CA GLU A 56 7.60 -0.18 -18.63
C GLU A 56 7.16 0.37 -17.28
N LEU A 57 6.53 -0.45 -16.44
CA LEU A 57 6.10 -0.03 -15.11
C LEU A 57 7.28 0.36 -14.22
N LEU A 58 8.42 -0.36 -14.32
CA LEU A 58 9.64 -0.01 -13.59
C LEU A 58 10.17 1.38 -13.97
N ARG A 59 10.11 1.76 -15.24
CA ARG A 59 10.55 3.10 -15.71
C ARG A 59 9.71 4.23 -15.13
N ASN A 60 8.45 3.96 -14.78
CA ASN A 60 7.53 4.95 -14.22
C ASN A 60 7.75 5.21 -12.71
N ARG A 61 8.64 4.45 -12.05
CA ARG A 61 8.94 4.64 -10.63
C ARG A 61 9.65 5.99 -10.40
N ARG A 62 9.11 6.80 -9.48
CA ARG A 62 9.75 8.04 -9.00
C ARG A 62 9.94 8.01 -7.48
N PRO A 63 10.76 8.91 -6.92
CA PRO A 63 10.82 9.10 -5.46
C PRO A 63 9.43 9.35 -4.88
N ALA A 64 9.22 8.96 -3.61
CA ALA A 64 7.96 9.14 -2.90
C ALA A 64 6.72 8.41 -3.51
N MET A 65 6.94 7.48 -4.45
CA MET A 65 5.88 6.64 -5.00
C MET A 65 5.85 5.27 -4.34
N VAL A 66 4.64 4.74 -4.21
CA VAL A 66 4.36 3.38 -3.76
C VAL A 66 3.69 2.59 -4.87
N LEU A 67 3.97 1.30 -4.90
CA LEU A 67 3.34 0.40 -5.86
C LEU A 67 1.97 -0.04 -5.33
N ALA A 68 0.91 0.36 -6.02
CA ALA A 68 -0.46 0.01 -5.67
C ALA A 68 -1.01 -1.00 -6.68
N ARG A 69 -1.70 -2.03 -6.20
CA ARG A 69 -2.50 -2.93 -7.03
C ARG A 69 -3.98 -2.65 -6.81
N PHE A 70 -4.68 -2.20 -7.84
CA PHE A 70 -6.09 -1.84 -7.76
C PHE A 70 -6.99 -3.08 -7.73
N TYR A 71 -7.99 -3.06 -6.83
CA TYR A 71 -9.02 -4.10 -6.80
C TYR A 71 -9.97 -3.96 -7.99
N GLY A 72 -10.56 -5.07 -8.43
CA GLY A 72 -11.42 -5.13 -9.61
C GLY A 72 -10.64 -5.30 -10.91
N THR A 73 -9.70 -4.41 -11.23
CA THR A 73 -8.89 -4.49 -12.45
C THR A 73 -7.63 -5.34 -12.29
N GLY A 74 -7.02 -5.32 -11.10
CA GLY A 74 -5.76 -6.00 -10.83
C GLY A 74 -4.51 -5.26 -11.34
N ASN A 75 -4.68 -4.09 -11.96
CA ASN A 75 -3.60 -3.26 -12.50
C ASN A 75 -2.64 -2.81 -11.41
N LEU A 76 -1.36 -2.70 -11.76
CA LEU A 76 -0.29 -2.24 -10.90
C LEU A 76 0.17 -0.87 -11.39
N GLU A 77 0.19 0.12 -10.50
CA GLU A 77 0.66 1.47 -10.83
C GLU A 77 1.49 2.06 -9.69
N TRP A 78 2.37 2.99 -10.04
CA TRP A 78 3.07 3.82 -9.08
C TRP A 78 2.23 5.03 -8.71
N VAL A 79 1.94 5.17 -7.41
CA VAL A 79 1.10 6.25 -6.87
C VAL A 79 1.91 7.06 -5.87
N HIS A 80 1.85 8.38 -5.96
CA HIS A 80 2.51 9.26 -4.99
C HIS A 80 1.87 9.10 -3.60
N TRP A 81 2.66 9.05 -2.53
CA TRP A 81 2.14 8.79 -1.17
C TRP A 81 1.01 9.74 -0.73
N LYS A 82 1.08 11.01 -1.14
CA LYS A 82 0.03 12.03 -0.87
C LYS A 82 -1.34 11.70 -1.49
N LYS A 83 -1.38 10.78 -2.45
CA LYS A 83 -2.59 10.30 -3.13
C LYS A 83 -3.05 8.95 -2.59
N VAL A 84 -2.54 8.56 -1.42
CA VAL A 84 -2.93 7.36 -0.70
C VAL A 84 -3.66 7.77 0.58
N LEU A 85 -4.86 7.25 0.75
CA LEU A 85 -5.73 7.51 1.91
C LEU A 85 -6.04 6.19 2.64
N PRO A 86 -6.35 6.25 3.95
CA PRO A 86 -6.84 5.09 4.68
C PRO A 86 -8.07 4.50 3.99
N PHE A 87 -8.14 3.18 3.91
CA PHE A 87 -9.33 2.50 3.40
C PHE A 87 -10.39 2.36 4.50
N ASP A 88 -11.58 2.84 4.21
CA ASP A 88 -12.80 2.67 4.98
C ASP A 88 -13.93 2.28 3.99
N ALA A 89 -14.61 1.16 4.24
CA ALA A 89 -15.64 0.65 3.32
C ALA A 89 -16.95 1.44 3.42
N GLN A 90 -17.13 2.21 4.49
CA GLN A 90 -18.30 3.03 4.79
C GLN A 90 -18.11 4.49 4.37
N GLN A 91 -16.85 4.92 4.18
CA GLN A 91 -16.52 6.28 3.79
C GLN A 91 -15.87 6.33 2.41
N ASP A 92 -16.59 6.86 1.42
CA ASP A 92 -16.04 7.12 0.08
C ASP A 92 -15.21 8.42 0.11
N PRO A 93 -13.92 8.40 -0.26
CA PRO A 93 -13.09 9.60 -0.31
C PRO A 93 -13.36 10.50 -1.52
N ASN A 94 -14.15 10.05 -2.49
CA ASN A 94 -14.44 10.81 -3.70
C ASN A 94 -15.49 11.90 -3.43
N THR A 95 -15.25 13.11 -3.91
CA THR A 95 -16.22 14.22 -3.84
C THR A 95 -17.50 13.89 -4.62
N THR A 96 -17.36 13.21 -5.76
CA THR A 96 -18.48 12.72 -6.57
C THR A 96 -18.61 11.20 -6.40
N PRO A 97 -19.78 10.68 -6.02
CA PRO A 97 -19.97 9.24 -5.84
C PRO A 97 -19.67 8.45 -7.11
N VAL A 98 -18.87 7.38 -6.97
CA VAL A 98 -18.52 6.51 -8.10
C VAL A 98 -19.58 5.43 -8.28
N SER A 99 -20.55 5.69 -9.15
CA SER A 99 -21.63 4.73 -9.46
C SER A 99 -21.23 3.77 -10.59
N SER A 100 -20.27 2.88 -10.32
CA SER A 100 -19.92 1.82 -11.27
C SER A 100 -19.95 0.44 -10.62
N SER A 101 -20.37 -0.57 -11.38
CA SER A 101 -20.39 -1.96 -10.90
C SER A 101 -18.99 -2.47 -10.58
N SER A 102 -17.98 -2.08 -11.36
CA SER A 102 -16.58 -2.40 -11.09
C SER A 102 -16.10 -1.81 -9.76
N TYR A 103 -16.50 -0.58 -9.43
CA TYR A 103 -16.17 0.03 -8.14
C TYR A 103 -16.79 -0.72 -6.97
N ARG A 104 -18.07 -1.10 -7.06
CA ARG A 104 -18.73 -1.91 -6.02
C ARG A 104 -18.04 -3.26 -5.80
N VAL A 105 -17.66 -3.95 -6.89
CA VAL A 105 -16.90 -5.20 -6.80
C VAL A 105 -15.53 -4.97 -6.15
N ALA A 106 -14.85 -3.90 -6.53
CA ALA A 106 -13.54 -3.54 -5.98
C ALA A 106 -13.62 -3.23 -4.47
N LEU A 107 -14.65 -2.51 -4.02
CA LEU A 107 -14.91 -2.24 -2.60
C LEU A 107 -15.13 -3.54 -1.80
N SER A 108 -15.94 -4.46 -2.32
CA SER A 108 -16.17 -5.77 -1.68
C SER A 108 -14.87 -6.58 -1.57
N ALA A 109 -14.07 -6.62 -2.64
CA ALA A 109 -12.78 -7.30 -2.64
C ALA A 109 -11.79 -6.66 -1.64
N ALA A 110 -11.75 -5.33 -1.58
CA ALA A 110 -10.88 -4.59 -0.67
C ALA A 110 -11.28 -4.77 0.80
N SER A 111 -12.58 -4.73 1.11
CA SER A 111 -13.11 -4.98 2.45
C SER A 111 -12.73 -6.37 2.95
N ASN A 112 -12.93 -7.40 2.11
CA ASN A 112 -12.51 -8.76 2.43
C ASN A 112 -10.99 -8.89 2.65
N ALA A 113 -10.19 -8.19 1.84
CA ALA A 113 -8.75 -8.19 2.00
C ALA A 113 -8.28 -7.47 3.28
N GLN A 114 -8.96 -6.39 3.67
CA GLN A 114 -8.65 -5.63 4.87
C GLN A 114 -8.84 -6.49 6.12
N VAL A 115 -9.94 -7.24 6.20
CA VAL A 115 -10.19 -8.21 7.29
C VAL A 115 -9.09 -9.27 7.35
N ARG A 116 -8.65 -9.79 6.20
CA ARG A 116 -7.58 -10.80 6.14
C ARG A 116 -6.23 -10.22 6.60
N PHE A 117 -5.96 -8.97 6.24
CA PHE A 117 -4.73 -8.29 6.62
C PHE A 117 -4.68 -8.04 8.13
N GLN A 118 -5.74 -7.50 8.73
CA GLN A 118 -5.84 -7.28 10.18
C GLN A 118 -5.65 -8.58 10.97
N LYS A 119 -6.36 -9.66 10.59
CA LYS A 119 -6.19 -10.98 11.21
C LYS A 119 -4.76 -11.52 11.11
N LYS A 120 -4.05 -11.20 10.02
CA LYS A 120 -2.65 -11.62 9.84
C LYS A 120 -1.71 -10.81 10.74
N GLU A 121 -1.89 -9.49 10.81
CA GLU A 121 -1.13 -8.60 11.68
C GLU A 121 -1.31 -9.00 13.16
N GLU A 122 -2.54 -9.24 13.61
CA GLU A 122 -2.85 -9.69 14.98
C GLU A 122 -2.14 -11.01 15.33
N LYS A 123 -2.21 -12.00 14.43
CA LYS A 123 -1.51 -13.28 14.61
C LYS A 123 0.01 -13.11 14.69
N GLN A 124 0.57 -12.16 13.93
CA GLN A 124 2.01 -11.88 13.98
C GLN A 124 2.39 -11.17 15.28
N ALA A 125 1.59 -10.20 15.73
CA ALA A 125 1.77 -9.51 16.99
C ALA A 125 1.71 -10.48 18.18
N GLN A 126 0.75 -11.41 18.20
CA GLN A 126 0.64 -12.45 19.24
C GLN A 126 1.84 -13.41 19.25
N LYS A 127 2.38 -13.78 18.08
CA LYS A 127 3.58 -14.62 17.98
C LYS A 127 4.84 -13.90 18.46
N GLN A 128 4.90 -12.58 18.33
CA GLN A 128 6.02 -11.77 18.80
C GLN A 128 5.95 -11.52 20.31
N SER A 129 4.75 -11.32 20.87
CA SER A 129 4.56 -11.11 22.31
C SER A 129 4.67 -12.39 23.14
N ASN A 130 4.44 -13.58 22.56
CA ASN A 130 4.57 -14.86 23.26
C ASN A 130 5.62 -15.80 22.61
N PRO A 131 6.91 -15.71 22.99
CA PRO A 131 7.99 -16.49 22.38
C PRO A 131 7.90 -18.01 22.61
N SER A 132 7.04 -18.48 23.52
CA SER A 132 6.81 -19.92 23.77
C SER A 132 6.20 -20.67 22.58
N LEU A 133 5.53 -19.97 21.66
CA LEU A 133 4.92 -20.56 20.45
C LEU A 133 5.91 -20.84 19.31
N ARG A 134 7.18 -20.42 19.43
CA ARG A 134 8.22 -20.61 18.40
C ARG A 134 8.77 -22.03 18.30
N LYS A 135 8.51 -22.91 19.28
CA LYS A 135 9.12 -24.25 19.36
C LYS A 135 8.09 -25.38 19.21
N ARG A 136 7.52 -25.61 18.01
CA ARG A 136 6.94 -26.95 17.70
C ARG A 136 6.76 -27.26 16.22
N THR A 137 7.85 -27.27 15.44
CA THR A 137 7.85 -27.96 14.13
C THR A 137 9.24 -28.44 13.74
N LYS A 138 9.82 -29.33 14.55
CA LYS A 138 10.82 -30.30 14.10
C LYS A 138 10.58 -31.62 14.83
N ARG A 139 9.76 -32.50 14.25
CA ARG A 139 9.84 -33.94 14.50
C ARG A 139 9.98 -34.63 13.15
N THR A 140 11.26 -34.85 12.83
CA THR A 140 11.85 -36.00 12.12
C THR A 140 10.88 -37.08 11.65
N LYS A 141 10.88 -37.37 10.35
CA LYS A 141 10.44 -38.65 9.79
C LYS A 141 11.69 -39.43 9.39
N THR A 142 12.02 -40.42 10.23
CA THR A 142 12.98 -41.48 9.96
C THR A 142 12.38 -42.45 8.95
N GLN A 143 13.14 -42.80 7.91
CA GLN A 143 13.19 -44.15 7.33
C GLN A 143 14.61 -44.37 6.82
#